data_AF-A0A0V8DNX0-F1
#
_entry.id   AF-A0A0V8DNX0-F1
#
_cell.length_a   1.000
_cell.length_b   1.000
_cell.length_c   1.000
_cell.angle_alpha   90.00
_cell.angle_beta   90.00
_cell.angle_gamma   90.00
#
_symmetry.space_group_name_H-M   'P 1'
#
loop_
_entity.id
_entity.type
_entity.pdbx_description
1 polymer ?
#
loop_
_entity_poly.entity_id
_entity_poly.type
_entity_poly.pdbx_seq_one_letter_code
_entity_poly.pdbx_strand_id
1 'polypeptide(L)' 'MKTKGELFKEVNEKYGIRTTAVFHFNPNDELTDEEYQKQLDFYKKMSEINWDDFEDDESDDF' A
#
# COMPACT_ATOMS: atom_id res chain seq x y z
N MET A 1 17.12 8.36 7.56
CA MET A 1 16.45 7.20 6.95
C MET A 1 15.04 7.14 7.50
N LYS A 2 14.07 6.73 6.68
CA LYS A 2 12.69 6.52 7.11
C LYS A 2 12.47 5.04 7.40
N THR A 3 11.55 4.75 8.30
CA THR A 3 11.19 3.39 8.69
C THR A 3 10.03 2.84 7.85
N LYS A 4 9.86 1.52 7.85
CA LYS A 4 8.65 0.89 7.26
C LYS A 4 7.36 1.38 7.91
N GLY A 5 7.36 1.62 9.23
CA GLY A 5 6.21 2.17 9.94
C GLY A 5 5.82 3.55 9.43
N GLU A 6 6.81 4.43 9.20
CA GLU A 6 6.58 5.75 8.62
C GLU A 6 6.06 5.68 7.18
N LEU A 7 6.57 4.74 6.37
CA LEU A 7 6.05 4.50 5.02
C LEU A 7 4.56 4.14 5.06
N PHE A 8 4.16 3.16 5.87
CA PHE A 8 2.76 2.73 5.94
C PHE A 8 1.84 3.81 6.49
N LYS A 9 2.32 4.62 7.43
CA LYS A 9 1.60 5.79 7.93
C LYS A 9 1.38 6.80 6.80
N GLU A 10 2.44 7.16 6.06
CA GLU A 10 2.35 8.11 4.95
C GLU A 10 1.43 7.60 3.83
N VAL A 11 1.48 6.30 3.53
CA VAL A 11 0.61 5.66 2.53
C VAL A 11 -0.87 5.76 2.92
N ASN A 12 -1.21 5.51 4.19
CA ASN A 12 -2.58 5.68 4.68
C ASN A 12 -3.01 7.16 4.65
N GLU A 13 -2.15 8.09 5.06
CA GLU A 13 -2.46 9.52 5.08
C GLU A 13 -2.61 10.13 3.68
N LYS A 14 -1.78 9.74 2.72
CA LYS A 14 -1.79 10.29 1.35
C LYS A 14 -2.79 9.62 0.42
N TYR A 15 -2.92 8.30 0.54
CA TYR A 15 -3.66 7.49 -0.43
C TYR A 15 -4.87 6.77 0.17
N GLY A 16 -5.10 6.88 1.48
CA GLY A 16 -6.17 6.14 2.16
C GLY A 16 -5.96 4.63 2.22
N ILE A 17 -4.79 4.13 1.81
CA ILE A 17 -4.51 2.70 1.75
C ILE A 17 -4.10 2.19 3.13
N ARG A 18 -4.92 1.29 3.69
CA ARG A 18 -4.56 0.49 4.86
C ARG A 18 -4.19 -0.91 4.41
N THR A 19 -2.96 -1.31 4.70
CA THR A 19 -2.40 -2.60 4.28
C THR A 19 -2.16 -3.51 5.49
N THR A 20 -2.41 -4.81 5.32
CA THR A 20 -2.04 -5.85 6.30
C THR A 20 -0.55 -6.17 6.27
N ALA A 21 0.19 -5.67 5.28
CA ALA A 21 1.65 -5.82 5.21
C ALA A 21 2.36 -5.37 6.49
N VAL A 22 1.77 -4.43 7.25
CA VAL A 22 2.28 -3.97 8.56
C VAL A 22 2.48 -5.11 9.57
N PHE A 23 1.75 -6.21 9.47
CA PHE A 23 1.86 -7.36 10.37
C PHE A 23 2.98 -8.34 9.97
N HIS A 24 3.52 -8.19 8.76
CA HIS A 24 4.54 -9.09 8.21
C HIS A 24 5.94 -8.46 8.21
N PHE A 25 6.06 -7.22 8.68
CA PHE A 25 7.33 -6.49 8.74
C PHE A 25 7.53 -5.86 10.11
N ASN A 26 8.79 -5.69 10.52
CA ASN A 26 9.11 -4.90 11.68
C ASN A 26 8.97 -3.40 11.32
N PRO A 27 8.10 -2.64 12.00
CA PRO A 27 7.86 -1.23 11.67
C PRO A 27 9.09 -0.35 11.88
N ASN A 28 10.06 -0.78 12.68
CA ASN A 28 11.30 -0.03 12.94
C ASN A 28 12.41 -0.32 11.92
N ASP A 29 12.19 -1.22 10.95
CA ASP A 29 13.18 -1.47 9.91
C ASP A 29 13.39 -0.19 9.09
N GLU A 30 14.64 0.27 9.03
CA GLU A 30 15.02 1.41 8.22
C GLU A 30 15.05 1.04 6.75
N LEU A 31 14.55 1.94 5.92
CA LEU A 31 14.62 1.86 4.47
C LEU A 31 15.67 2.87 3.98
N THR A 32 16.43 2.46 2.97
CA THR A 32 17.16 3.41 2.15
C THR A 32 16.17 4.34 1.44
N ASP A 33 16.63 5.52 1.04
CA ASP A 33 15.78 6.47 0.31
C ASP A 33 15.24 5.86 -1.00
N GLU A 34 16.03 5.01 -1.67
CA GLU A 34 15.61 4.30 -2.89
C GLU A 34 14.49 3.29 -2.60
N GLU A 35 14.63 2.47 -1.56
CA GLU A 35 13.60 1.50 -1.17
C GLU A 35 12.31 2.18 -0.71
N TYR A 36 12.44 3.30 0.01
CA TYR A 36 11.31 4.11 0.43
C TYR A 36 10.52 4.62 -0.77
N GLN A 37 11.21 5.26 -1.72
CA GLN A 37 10.55 5.84 -2.88
C GLN A 37 9.96 4.78 -3.80
N LYS A 38 10.67 3.67 -4.00
CA LYS A 38 10.15 2.55 -4.79
C LYS A 38 8.84 1.99 -4.23
N GLN A 39 8.74 1.86 -2.90
CA GLN A 39 7.51 1.39 -2.27
C GLN A 39 6.41 2.46 -2.28
N LEU A 40 6.76 3.74 -2.08
CA LEU A 40 5.78 4.83 -2.15
C LEU A 40 5.16 4.93 -3.55
N ASP A 41 5.98 4.80 -4.61
CA ASP A 41 5.51 4.78 -6.00
C ASP A 41 4.59 3.60 -6.29
N PHE A 42 4.85 2.44 -5.68
CA PHE A 42 3.96 1.29 -5.78
C PHE A 42 2.57 1.61 -5.19
N TYR A 43 2.52 2.14 -3.96
CA TYR A 43 1.24 2.48 -3.32
C TYR A 43 0.51 3.62 -4.02
N LYS A 44 1.24 4.59 -4.57
CA LYS A 44 0.65 5.63 -5.42
C LYS A 44 -0.07 5.01 -6.62
N LYS A 45 0.59 4.13 -7.37
CA LYS A 45 -0.03 3.43 -8.51
C LYS A 45 -1.25 2.62 -8.09
N MET A 46 -1.17 1.92 -6.95
CA MET A 46 -2.31 1.17 -6.40
C MET A 46 -3.51 2.06 -6.07
N SER A 47 -3.27 3.31 -5.64
CA SER A 47 -4.32 4.29 -5.36
C SER A 47 -4.99 4.87 -6.61
N GLU A 48 -4.32 4.77 -7.76
CA GLU A 48 -4.82 5.24 -9.05
C GLU A 48 -5.63 4.15 -9.78
N ILE A 49 -5.62 2.90 -9.29
CA ILE A 49 -6.42 1.81 -9.83
C ILE A 49 -7.87 1.98 -9.41
N ASN A 50 -8.79 1.94 -10.39
CA ASN A 50 -10.21 1.79 -10.11
C ASN A 50 -10.50 0.33 -9.79
N TRP A 51 -10.72 0.02 -8.51
CA TRP A 51 -10.97 -1.36 -8.07
C TRP A 51 -12.34 -1.87 -8.52
N ASP A 52 -13.29 -0.96 -8.78
CA ASP A 52 -14.63 -1.28 -9.29
C ASP A 52 -14.56 -1.91 -10.71
N ASP A 53 -13.49 -1.65 -11.47
CA ASP A 53 -13.28 -2.29 -12.79
C ASP A 53 -12.98 -3.80 -12.68
N PHE A 54 -12.70 -4.29 -11.46
CA PHE A 54 -12.46 -5.71 -11.18
C PHE A 54 -13.65 -6.38 -10.46
N GLU A 55 -14.72 -5.65 -10.16
CA GLU A 55 -15.95 -6.18 -9.54
C GLU A 55 -16.95 -6.73 -10.57
N ASP A 56 -16.51 -7.10 -11.78
CA ASP A 56 -17.39 -7.66 -12.81
C ASP A 56 -17.32 -9.21 -12.85
N ASP A 57 -18.50 -9.81 -12.67
CA ASP A 57 -18.87 -11.24 -12.68
C ASP A 57 -18.77 -12.02 -11.35
N GLU A 58 -19.28 -11.47 -10.25
CA GLU A 58 -20.02 -12.32 -9.28
C GLU A 58 -21.44 -12.55 -9.83
N SER A 59 -21.56 -13.34 -10.90
CA SER A 59 -22.82 -14.05 -11.16
C SER A 59 -22.97 -15.09 -10.05
N ASP A 60 -23.63 -14.67 -8.97
CA ASP A 60 -24.28 -15.57 -8.03
C ASP A 60 -25.41 -16.32 -8.76
N ASP A 61 -25.05 -17.30 -9.59
CA ASP A 61 -25.95 -18.34 -10.07
C ASP A 61 -26.22 -19.30 -8.89
N PHE A 62 -27.24 -18.95 -8.09
CA PHE A 62 -27.81 -19.79 -7.03
C PHE A 62 -29.16 -20.39 -7.45
#